data_AF-A0A923PUB7-F1
#
_entry.id   AF-A0A923PUB7-F1
#
_cell.length_a   1.000
_cell.length_b   1.000
_cell.length_c   1.000
_cell.angle_alpha   90.00
_cell.angle_beta   90.00
_cell.angle_gamma   90.00
#
_symmetry.space_group_name_H-M   'P 1'
#
loop_
_entity.id
_entity.type
_entity.pdbx_description
1 polymer ?
#
loop_
_entity_poly.entity_id
_entity_poly.type
_entity_poly.pdbx_seq_one_letter_code
_entity_poly.pdbx_strand_id
1 'polypeptide(L)'
;MKDQQFTAIIDKLNALTAAVAALSLRMDNPTPGRKIEPDTIYTTETAAKALSVHPDTLTRWLRAGVIKGNRKLGSWRIKGSELLRQA
;
A
#
# COMPACT_ATOMS: atom_id res chain seq x y z
N MET A 1 6.65 -4.00 -42.89
CA MET A 1 7.83 -3.85 -41.99
C MET A 1 7.58 -2.96 -40.76
N LYS A 2 6.48 -2.20 -40.66
CA LYS A 2 6.16 -1.39 -39.47
C LYS A 2 5.51 -2.18 -38.32
N ASP A 3 4.99 -3.37 -38.62
CA ASP A 3 4.24 -4.20 -37.67
C ASP A 3 5.13 -4.84 -36.61
N GLN A 4 6.35 -5.24 -36.98
CA GLN A 4 7.28 -5.90 -36.07
C GLN A 4 7.80 -4.97 -34.97
N GLN A 5 7.98 -3.67 -35.27
CA GLN A 5 8.37 -2.69 -34.27
C GLN A 5 7.24 -2.37 -33.29
N PHE A 6 5.99 -2.34 -33.75
CA PHE A 6 4.83 -2.07 -32.90
C PHE A 6 4.57 -3.22 -31.92
N THR A 7 4.65 -4.47 -32.39
CA THR A 7 4.55 -5.66 -31.51
C THR A 7 5.66 -5.69 -30.46
N ALA A 8 6.90 -5.39 -30.86
CA ALA A 8 8.02 -5.33 -29.91
C ALA A 8 7.87 -4.23 -28.84
N ILE A 9 7.17 -3.13 -29.16
CA ILE A 9 6.85 -2.07 -28.18
C ILE A 9 5.79 -2.55 -27.20
N ILE A 10 4.74 -3.22 -27.68
CA ILE A 10 3.69 -3.79 -26.83
C ILE A 10 4.25 -4.84 -25.88
N ASP A 11 5.12 -5.73 -26.35
CA ASP A 11 5.75 -6.75 -25.51
C ASP A 11 6.63 -6.14 -24.41
N LYS A 12 7.37 -5.08 -24.74
CA LYS A 12 8.16 -4.33 -23.75
C LYS A 12 7.26 -3.62 -22.72
N LEU A 13 6.13 -3.07 -23.14
CA LEU A 13 5.16 -2.45 -22.24
C LEU A 13 4.49 -3.48 -21.32
N ASN A 14 4.16 -4.67 -21.85
CA ASN A 14 3.61 -5.78 -21.07
C ASN A 14 4.64 -6.32 -20.07
N ALA A 15 5.90 -6.47 -20.48
CA ALA A 15 6.99 -6.88 -19.59
C ALA A 15 7.26 -5.83 -18.49
N LEU A 16 7.18 -4.54 -18.81
CA LEU A 16 7.28 -3.46 -17.83
C LEU A 16 6.11 -3.50 -16.84
N THR A 17 4.89 -3.74 -17.33
CA THR A 17 3.69 -3.88 -16.49
C THR A 17 3.83 -5.06 -15.52
N ALA A 18 4.33 -6.20 -16.00
CA ALA A 18 4.62 -7.38 -15.18
C ALA A 18 5.73 -7.11 -14.14
N ALA A 19 6.77 -6.38 -14.51
CA ALA A 19 7.86 -6.00 -13.60
C ALA A 19 7.37 -5.03 -12.50
N VAL A 20 6.51 -4.07 -12.83
CA VAL A 20 5.88 -3.15 -11.87
C VAL A 20 4.95 -3.93 -10.91
N ALA A 21 4.20 -4.91 -11.41
CA ALA A 21 3.38 -5.79 -10.58
C ALA A 21 4.23 -6.68 -9.66
N ALA A 22 5.34 -7.23 -10.15
CA ALA A 22 6.28 -8.03 -9.35
C ALA A 22 7.03 -7.20 -8.29
N LEU A 23 7.37 -5.96 -8.60
CA LEU A 23 7.92 -5.01 -7.61
C LEU A 23 6.88 -4.67 -6.53
N SER A 24 5.59 -4.63 -6.91
CA SER A 24 4.47 -4.42 -5.98
C SER A 24 4.22 -5.62 -5.04
N LEU A 25 4.72 -6.82 -5.36
CA LEU A 25 4.69 -7.98 -4.45
C LEU A 25 5.78 -7.92 -3.37
N ARG A 26 6.80 -7.05 -3.53
CA ARG A 26 7.93 -6.91 -2.58
C ARG A 26 7.76 -5.79 -1.56
N MET A 27 6.73 -4.96 -1.70
CA MET A 27 6.35 -3.99 -0.68
C MET A 27 4.90 -4.24 -0.29
N ASP A 28 4.64 -4.17 1.00
CA ASP A 28 3.37 -4.38 1.67
C ASP A 28 2.34 -3.31 1.27
N ASN A 29 1.96 -3.28 0.00
CA ASN A 29 1.02 -2.35 -0.60
C ASN A 29 -0.37 -3.00 -0.59
N PRO A 30 -1.28 -2.60 0.32
CA PRO A 30 -2.67 -3.00 0.19
C PRO A 30 -3.23 -2.31 -1.04
N THR A 31 -3.43 -3.09 -2.09
CA THR A 31 -4.35 -2.77 -3.17
C THR A 31 -5.72 -2.43 -2.56
N PRO A 32 -6.42 -1.38 -3.02
CA PRO A 32 -7.79 -1.12 -2.59
C PRO A 32 -8.62 -2.40 -2.82
N GLY A 33 -9.13 -3.01 -1.75
CA GLY A 33 -9.87 -4.28 -1.79
C GLY A 33 -9.19 -5.49 -1.14
N ARG A 34 -7.94 -5.39 -0.66
CA ARG A 34 -7.31 -6.46 0.16
C ARG A 34 -7.86 -6.39 1.59
N LYS A 35 -8.37 -7.51 2.10
CA LYS A 35 -8.79 -7.62 3.52
C LYS A 35 -7.63 -7.24 4.44
N ILE A 36 -7.92 -6.47 5.49
CA ILE A 36 -6.92 -6.11 6.50
C ILE A 36 -6.49 -7.38 7.23
N GLU A 37 -5.19 -7.68 7.23
CA GLU A 37 -4.61 -8.83 7.89
C GLU A 37 -4.19 -8.45 9.33
N PRO A 38 -4.64 -9.15 10.38
CA PRO A 38 -4.48 -8.70 11.76
C PRO A 38 -3.03 -8.63 12.25
N ASP A 39 -2.17 -9.51 11.74
CA ASP A 39 -0.77 -9.64 12.16
C ASP A 39 0.21 -8.81 11.30
N THR A 40 -0.29 -8.21 10.21
CA THR A 40 0.51 -7.43 9.27
C THR A 40 0.75 -6.02 9.80
N ILE A 41 1.93 -5.46 9.52
CA ILE A 41 2.29 -4.08 9.88
C ILE A 41 2.05 -3.15 8.69
N TYR A 42 1.29 -2.10 8.93
CA TYR A 42 0.94 -1.08 7.96
C TYR A 42 1.69 0.22 8.24
N THR A 43 2.06 0.93 7.18
CA THR A 43 2.53 2.32 7.22
C THR A 43 1.34 3.26 7.24
N THR A 44 1.58 4.56 7.47
CA THR A 44 0.52 5.57 7.41
C THR A 44 -0.22 5.55 6.06
N GLU A 45 0.50 5.49 4.94
CA GLU A 45 -0.12 5.52 3.62
C GLU A 45 -0.98 4.28 3.37
N THR A 46 -0.49 3.11 3.78
CA THR A 46 -1.16 1.84 3.51
C THR A 46 -2.37 1.65 4.43
N ALA A 47 -2.26 2.05 5.69
CA ALA A 47 -3.39 2.09 6.62
C ALA A 47 -4.46 3.11 6.21
N ALA A 48 -4.06 4.27 5.67
CA ALA A 48 -4.99 5.30 5.23
C ALA A 48 -5.84 4.80 4.06
N LYS A 49 -5.21 4.12 3.09
CA LYS A 49 -5.91 3.42 2.01
C LYS A 49 -6.84 2.33 2.55
N ALA A 50 -6.39 1.53 3.51
CA ALA A 50 -7.18 0.44 4.08
C ALA A 50 -8.46 0.94 4.79
N LEU A 51 -8.36 2.08 5.48
CA LEU A 51 -9.50 2.73 6.16
C LEU A 51 -10.25 3.73 5.25
N SER A 52 -9.84 3.90 4.00
CA SER A 52 -10.40 4.89 3.06
C SER A 52 -10.44 6.32 3.63
N VAL A 53 -9.39 6.72 4.34
CA VAL A 53 -9.18 8.07 4.88
C VAL A 53 -7.94 8.73 4.30
N HIS A 54 -7.84 10.05 4.42
CA HIS A 54 -6.63 10.77 4.01
C HIS A 54 -5.44 10.46 4.96
N PRO A 55 -4.20 10.33 4.46
CA PRO A 55 -3.02 10.08 5.29
C PRO A 55 -2.79 11.10 6.41
N ASP A 56 -3.15 12.37 6.17
CA ASP A 56 -3.07 13.41 7.20
C ASP A 56 -4.05 13.18 8.33
N THR A 57 -5.27 12.74 8.01
CA THR A 57 -6.29 12.36 9.01
C THR A 57 -5.78 11.22 9.86
N LEU A 58 -5.23 10.17 9.23
CA LEU A 58 -4.64 9.05 9.96
C LEU A 58 -3.47 9.49 10.85
N THR A 59 -2.62 10.38 10.35
CA THR A 59 -1.50 10.95 11.11
C THR A 59 -1.99 11.72 12.34
N ARG A 60 -3.07 12.50 12.20
CA ARG A 60 -3.70 13.19 13.33
C ARG A 60 -4.24 12.20 14.36
N TRP A 61 -4.90 11.12 13.93
CA TRP A 61 -5.41 10.08 14.83
C TRP A 61 -4.29 9.34 15.57
N LEU A 62 -3.18 9.04 14.91
CA LEU A 62 -1.99 8.44 15.53
C LEU A 62 -1.36 9.37 16.57
N ARG A 63 -1.24 10.67 16.26
CA ARG A 63 -0.73 11.67 17.20
C ARG A 63 -1.66 11.89 18.38
N ALA A 64 -2.97 11.84 18.16
CA ALA A 64 -4.00 11.95 19.20
C ALA A 64 -4.17 10.67 20.03
N GLY A 65 -3.56 9.55 19.63
CA GLY A 65 -3.67 8.27 20.33
C GLY A 65 -4.98 7.52 20.09
N VAL A 66 -5.81 7.96 19.12
CA VAL A 66 -7.05 7.28 18.71
C VAL A 66 -6.73 5.91 18.10
N ILE A 67 -5.65 5.85 17.34
CA ILE A 67 -5.09 4.63 16.76
C ILE A 67 -3.73 4.38 17.39
N LYS A 68 -3.52 3.16 17.89
CA LYS A 68 -2.22 2.75 18.43
C LYS A 68 -1.23 2.42 17.31
N GLY A 69 -0.18 3.22 17.20
CA GLY A 69 0.95 2.98 16.32
C GLY A 69 2.28 3.18 17.03
N ASN A 70 3.34 2.55 16.51
CA ASN A 70 4.70 2.78 16.97
C ASN A 70 5.48 3.55 15.89
N ARG A 71 6.15 4.63 16.27
CA ARG A 71 6.98 5.41 15.36
C ARG A 71 8.42 4.88 15.39
N LYS A 72 8.87 4.31 14.27
CA LYS A 72 10.24 3.82 14.09
C LYS A 72 10.86 4.42 12.83
N LEU A 73 12.09 4.92 12.94
CA LEU A 73 12.86 5.47 11.81
C LEU A 73 12.10 6.52 10.98
N GLY A 74 11.37 7.42 11.65
CA GLY A 74 10.63 8.49 11.00
C GLY A 74 9.21 8.13 10.54
N SER A 75 8.89 6.85 10.38
CA SER A 75 7.59 6.37 9.90
C SER A 75 6.74 5.72 11.00
N TRP A 76 5.41 5.82 10.87
CA TRP A 76 4.49 5.08 11.75
C TRP A 76 4.33 3.63 11.29
N ARG A 77 4.21 2.74 12.27
CA ARG A 77 3.91 1.32 12.10
C ARG A 77 2.69 0.95 12.91
N ILE A 78 1.69 0.40 12.26
CA ILE A 78 0.35 0.13 12.81
C ILE A 78 0.06 -1.34 12.59
N LYS A 79 -0.38 -2.07 13.63
CA LYS A 79 -0.80 -3.46 13.46
C LYS A 79 -2.15 -3.51 12.75
N GLY A 80 -2.36 -4.45 11.85
CA GLY A 80 -3.65 -4.61 11.17
C GLY A 80 -4.80 -4.91 12.13
N SER A 81 -4.53 -5.59 13.24
CA SER A 81 -5.49 -5.80 14.34
C SER A 81 -5.97 -4.49 14.98
N GLU A 82 -5.15 -3.43 14.95
CA GLU A 82 -5.59 -2.10 15.35
C GLU A 82 -6.47 -1.46 14.28
N LEU A 83 -6.12 -1.60 13.00
CA LEU A 83 -6.95 -1.06 11.91
C LEU A 83 -8.32 -1.72 11.86
N LEU A 84 -8.41 -3.04 12.11
CA LEU A 84 -9.67 -3.77 12.22
C LEU A 84 -10.56 -3.30 13.37
N ARG A 85 -10.02 -2.65 14.41
CA ARG A 85 -10.84 -2.02 15.46
C ARG A 85 -11.52 -0.73 15.00
N GLN A 86 -11.03 -0.13 13.91
CA GLN A 86 -11.41 1.20 13.43
C GLN A 86 -12.12 1.15 12.08
N ALA A 87 -12.17 -0.02 11.44
CA ALA A 87 -12.90 -0.31 10.21
C ALA A 87 -14.33 -0.75 10.53
#